data_AF-A0A392SYA6-F1
#
_entry.id   AF-A0A392SYA6-F1
#
_cell.length_a   1.000
_cell.length_b   1.000
_cell.length_c   1.000
_cell.angle_alpha   90.00
_cell.angle_beta   90.00
_cell.angle_gamma   90.00
#
_symmetry.space_group_name_H-M   'P 1'
#
loop_
_entity.id
_entity.type
_entity.pdbx_description
1 polymer ?
#
loop_
_entity_poly.entity_id
_entity_poly.type
_entity_poly.pdbx_seq_one_letter_code
_entity_poly.pdbx_strand_id
1 'polypeptide(L)' 'MEGISNEACSLAGHWGLGKLIAFYDDNHISIDGDTEIAFTENV' A
#
# COMPACT_ATOMS: atom_id res chain seq x y z
N MET A 1 -1.63 -7.66 -2.00
CA MET A 1 -1.41 -6.53 -1.06
C MET A 1 -2.00 -6.93 0.30
N GLU A 2 -1.26 -6.74 1.40
CA GLU A 2 -1.61 -7.31 2.72
C GLU A 2 -2.70 -6.50 3.43
N GLY A 3 -3.78 -7.17 3.88
CA GLY A 3 -4.93 -6.49 4.51
C GLY A 3 -4.59 -5.67 5.76
N ILE A 4 -3.58 -6.10 6.52
CA ILE A 4 -3.11 -5.36 7.71
C ILE A 4 -2.61 -3.96 7.36
N SER A 5 -2.03 -3.78 6.17
CA SER A 5 -1.58 -2.46 5.71
C SER A 5 -2.76 -1.54 5.41
N ASN A 6 -3.85 -2.05 4.83
CA ASN A 6 -5.08 -1.30 4.58
C ASN A 6 -5.76 -0.87 5.89
N GLU A 7 -5.86 -1.79 6.86
CA GLU A 7 -6.42 -1.49 8.18
C GLU A 7 -5.60 -0.40 8.90
N ALA A 8 -4.28 -0.52 8.90
CA ALA A 8 -3.37 0.44 9.51
C ALA A 8 -3.45 1.83 8.83
N CYS A 9 -3.46 1.88 7.49
CA CYS A 9 -3.59 3.13 6.73
C CYS A 9 -4.93 3.84 7.00
N SER A 10 -6.03 3.09 7.08
CA SER A 10 -7.35 3.62 7.45
C SER A 10 -7.33 4.27 8.84
N LEU A 11 -6.74 3.58 9.82
CA LEU A 11 -6.61 4.09 11.19
C LEU A 11 -5.68 5.31 11.29
N ALA A 12 -4.56 5.30 10.57
CA ALA A 12 -3.62 6.41 10.52
C ALA A 12 -4.27 7.69 9.94
N GLY A 13 -5.09 7.53 8.89
CA GLY A 13 -5.91 8.61 8.35
C GLY A 13 -6.95 9.12 9.34
N HIS A 14 -7.65 8.21 10.02
CA HIS A 14 -8.64 8.56 11.05
C HIS A 14 -8.02 9.33 12.24
N TRP A 15 -6.82 8.95 12.69
CA TRP A 15 -6.12 9.61 13.80
C TRP A 15 -5.31 10.84 13.41
N GLY A 16 -5.25 11.19 12.12
CA GLY A 16 -4.54 12.38 11.65
C GLY A 16 -3.04 12.35 11.94
N LEU A 17 -2.38 11.21 11.71
CA LEU A 17 -0.95 11.02 12.00
C LEU A 17 -0.04 11.80 11.02
N GLY A 18 -0.07 13.13 11.06
CA GLY A 18 0.64 14.01 10.11
C GLY A 18 2.18 13.99 10.16
N LYS A 19 2.77 13.16 11.04
CA LYS A 19 4.22 12.90 11.08
C LYS A 19 4.59 11.52 10.54
N LEU A 20 3.60 10.68 10.19
CA LEU A 20 3.85 9.41 9.53
C LEU A 20 4.14 9.67 8.05
N ILE A 21 5.32 9.24 7.60
CA ILE A 21 5.75 9.32 6.20
C ILE A 21 6.10 7.90 5.79
N ALA A 22 5.36 7.36 4.82
CA ALA A 22 5.60 6.04 4.25
C ALA A 22 6.16 6.19 2.83
N PHE A 23 6.99 5.24 2.42
CA PHE A 23 7.47 5.11 1.06
C PHE A 23 6.85 3.86 0.47
N TYR A 24 6.10 4.03 -0.61
CA TYR A 24 5.61 2.93 -1.43
C TYR A 24 6.64 2.70 -2.55
N ASP A 25 7.32 1.55 -2.52
CA ASP A 25 8.27 1.17 -3.57
C ASP A 25 7.51 0.67 -4.81
N ASP A 26 7.13 1.62 -5.65
CA ASP A 26 6.36 1.39 -6.87
C ASP A 26 7.26 0.95 -8.03
N ASN A 27 7.78 -0.27 -7.95
CA ASN A 27 8.68 -0.84 -8.97
C ASN A 27 7.99 -1.82 -9.94
N HIS A 28 6.68 -2.01 -9.81
CA HIS A 28 5.83 -2.86 -10.65
C HIS A 28 6.20 -4.36 -10.68
N ILE A 29 7.01 -4.85 -9.73
CA ILE A 29 7.47 -6.24 -9.70
C ILE A 29 7.15 -6.90 -8.35
N SER A 30 6.64 -8.12 -8.41
CA SER A 30 6.42 -9.02 -7.28
C SER A 30 7.07 -10.40 -7.55
N ILE A 31 6.90 -11.36 -6.64
CA ILE A 31 7.42 -12.73 -6.84
C ILE A 31 6.82 -13.38 -8.10
N ASP A 32 5.54 -13.11 -8.38
CA ASP A 32 4.84 -13.67 -9.55
C ASP A 32 5.12 -12.88 -10.84
N GLY A 33 5.96 -11.83 -10.78
CA GLY A 33 6.30 -10.97 -11.91
C GLY A 33 5.57 -9.62 -11.86
N ASP A 34 5.15 -9.14 -13.02
CA ASP A 34 4.48 -7.84 -13.20
C ASP A 34 3.24 -7.72 -12.30
N THR A 35 3.10 -6.60 -11.58
CA THR A 35 1.95 -6.36 -10.70
C THR A 35 0.61 -6.38 -11.43
N GLU A 36 0.57 -6.10 -12.73
CA GLU A 36 -0.66 -6.09 -13.54
C GLU A 36 -1.44 -7.42 -13.52
N ILE A 37 -0.79 -8.54 -13.18
CA ILE A 37 -1.45 -9.86 -13.13
C ILE A 37 -2.27 -10.08 -11.86
N ALA A 38 -2.01 -9.32 -10.78
CA ALA A 38 -2.57 -9.58 -9.46
C ALA A 38 -2.86 -8.33 -8.62
N PHE A 39 -2.48 -7.14 -9.08
CA PHE A 39 -2.67 -5.87 -8.39
C PHE A 39 -2.81 -4.72 -9.41
N THR A 40 -4.04 -4.28 -9.66
CA THR A 40 -4.40 -3.23 -10.64
C THR A 40 -5.20 -2.09 -10.01
N GLU A 41 -5.11 -1.94 -8.69
CA GLU A 41 -5.80 -0.87 -7.96
C GLU A 41 -5.07 0.46 -8.13
N ASN A 42 -5.82 1.57 -8.11
CA ASN A 42 -5.25 2.91 -8.16
C ASN A 42 -5.13 3.46 -6.73
N VAL A 43 -3.89 3.56 -6.23
CA VAL A 43 -3.52 3.92 -4.86
C VAL A 43 -2.63 5.16 -4.79
#